data_AF-A0A7K9K8P0-F1
#
_entry.id   AF-A0A7K9K8P0-F1
#
_cell.length_a   1.000
_cell.length_b   1.000
_cell.length_c   1.000
_cell.angle_alpha   90.00
_cell.angle_beta   90.00
_cell.angle_gamma   90.00
#
_symmetry.space_group_name_H-M   'P 1'
#
loop_
_entity.id
_entity.type
_entity.pdbx_description
1 polymer ?
#
loop_
_entity_poly.entity_id
_entity_poly.type
_entity_poly.pdbx_seq_one_letter_code
_entity_poly.pdbx_strand_id
1 'polypeptide(L)'
;QYVGSFLVEELDLQQQAGWLEEQLQALKDCPRRRLVVLRFSLQGLKVYGADGETLLMAHALRRILYSTWSLPDRQFAFVARNPHSPPSILFCHLFVGLPGEVVQTLHLLLCRSFQLCYLLAHPEEQA
;
A
#
# COMPACT_ATOMS: atom_id res chain seq x y z
N GLN A 1 -3.25 11.63 3.68
CA GLN A 1 -2.01 12.32 3.24
C GLN A 1 -0.91 11.30 3.09
N TYR A 2 -0.05 11.43 2.09
CA TYR A 2 1.13 10.58 1.89
C TYR A 2 2.31 11.11 2.70
N VAL A 3 2.92 10.26 3.53
CA VAL A 3 4.08 10.60 4.37
C VAL A 3 5.38 10.37 3.61
N GLY A 4 5.51 9.20 2.98
CA GLY A 4 6.72 8.82 2.28
C GLY A 4 6.81 7.32 2.04
N SER A 5 7.95 6.93 1.50
CA SER A 5 8.35 5.51 1.37
C SER A 5 9.59 5.24 2.19
N PHE A 6 9.71 4.04 2.71
CA PHE A 6 10.94 3.52 3.28
C PHE A 6 11.22 2.11 2.78
N LEU A 7 12.51 1.76 2.71
CA LEU A 7 12.98 0.43 2.36
C LEU A 7 12.49 -0.56 3.42
N VAL A 8 11.97 -1.71 3.02
CA VAL A 8 11.64 -2.81 3.96
C VAL A 8 12.86 -3.72 4.08
N GLU A 9 13.29 -3.98 5.31
CA GLU A 9 14.43 -4.88 5.57
C GLU A 9 14.10 -6.34 5.17
N GLU A 10 15.13 -7.05 4.67
CA GLU A 10 15.08 -8.48 4.38
C GLU A 10 15.20 -9.28 5.69
N LEU A 11 14.08 -9.40 6.40
CA LEU A 11 13.95 -10.16 7.65
C LEU A 11 13.03 -11.38 7.44
N ASP A 12 12.98 -12.28 8.42
CA ASP A 12 11.93 -13.29 8.46
C ASP A 12 10.54 -12.64 8.61
N LEU A 13 9.47 -13.37 8.26
CA LEU A 13 8.11 -12.79 8.22
C LEU A 13 7.64 -12.23 9.57
N GLN A 14 8.05 -12.84 10.68
CA GLN A 14 7.57 -12.45 12.01
C GLN A 14 8.33 -11.21 12.51
N GLN A 15 9.65 -11.17 12.31
CA GLN A 15 10.50 -10.02 12.56
C GLN A 15 10.11 -8.85 11.68
N GLN A 16 9.80 -9.09 10.41
CA GLN A 16 9.38 -8.06 9.46
C GLN A 16 8.08 -7.38 9.90
N ALA A 17 7.12 -8.13 10.44
CA ALA A 17 5.85 -7.55 10.91
C ALA A 17 6.08 -6.58 12.09
N GLY A 18 6.84 -7.00 13.11
CA GLY A 18 7.14 -6.16 14.26
C GLY A 18 7.99 -4.94 13.87
N TRP A 19 9.03 -5.14 13.06
CA TRP A 19 9.86 -4.04 12.55
C TRP A 19 9.04 -3.04 11.74
N LEU A 20 8.12 -3.51 10.89
CA LEU A 20 7.26 -2.63 10.10
C LEU A 20 6.36 -1.79 11.01
N GLU A 21 5.77 -2.40 12.04
CA GLU A 21 4.94 -1.70 13.02
C GLU A 21 5.73 -0.59 13.73
N GLU A 22 6.97 -0.85 14.15
CA GLU A 22 7.85 0.16 14.74
C GLU A 22 8.13 1.32 13.77
N GLN A 23 8.40 1.03 12.50
CA GLN A 23 8.62 2.08 11.49
C GLN A 23 7.35 2.92 11.23
N LEU A 24 6.18 2.28 11.15
CA LEU A 24 4.91 2.98 10.98
C LEU A 24 4.61 3.88 12.19
N GLN A 25 4.92 3.41 13.39
CA GLN A 25 4.76 4.17 14.62
C GLN A 25 5.70 5.38 14.69
N ALA A 26 6.96 5.21 14.29
CA ALA A 26 7.94 6.30 14.26
C ALA A 26 7.56 7.42 13.26
N LEU A 27 6.86 7.07 12.19
CA LEU A 27 6.51 8.00 11.11
C LEU A 27 5.11 8.61 11.20
N LYS A 28 4.31 8.24 12.21
CA LYS A 28 2.91 8.68 12.32
C LYS A 28 2.74 10.21 12.42
N ASP A 29 3.66 10.86 13.12
CA ASP A 29 3.65 12.31 13.36
C ASP A 29 4.62 13.07 12.45
N CYS A 30 5.07 12.43 11.37
CA CYS A 30 6.00 13.07 10.43
C CYS A 30 5.40 14.36 9.85
N PRO A 31 6.06 15.53 10.02
CA PRO A 31 5.51 16.81 9.58
C PRO A 31 5.52 16.95 8.06
N ARG A 32 6.42 16.23 7.37
CA ARG A 32 6.50 16.19 5.91
C ARG A 32 5.44 15.24 5.38
N ARG A 33 4.36 15.82 4.86
CA ARG A 33 3.23 15.07 4.30
C ARG A 33 2.63 15.81 3.12
N ARG A 34 2.16 15.05 2.14
CA ARG A 34 1.56 15.57 0.89
C ARG A 34 0.10 15.14 0.79
N LEU A 35 -0.78 16.05 0.40
CA LEU A 35 -2.16 15.70 0.02
C LEU A 35 -2.13 14.95 -1.31
N VAL A 36 -2.83 13.81 -1.34
CA VAL A 36 -2.85 12.90 -2.48
C VAL A 36 -4.22 12.26 -2.63
N VAL A 37 -4.52 11.79 -3.83
CA VAL A 37 -5.71 11.00 -4.16
C VAL A 37 -5.29 9.59 -4.55
N LEU A 38 -5.90 8.57 -3.94
CA LEU A 38 -5.68 7.17 -4.28
C LEU A 38 -6.77 6.69 -5.25
N ARG A 39 -6.37 6.05 -6.35
CA ARG A 39 -7.28 5.41 -7.31
C ARG A 39 -6.92 3.93 -7.46
N PHE A 40 -7.87 3.06 -7.15
CA PHE A 40 -7.72 1.59 -7.20
C PHE A 40 -8.35 1.04 -8.47
N SER A 41 -7.77 -0.04 -8.98
CA SER A 41 -8.30 -0.84 -10.10
C SER A 41 -7.71 -2.25 -10.05
N LEU A 42 -8.24 -3.17 -10.84
CA LEU A 42 -7.62 -4.49 -11.02
C LEU A 42 -6.26 -4.43 -11.72
N GLN A 43 -5.91 -3.31 -12.38
CA GLN A 43 -4.55 -3.10 -12.90
C GLN A 43 -3.57 -2.71 -11.79
N GLY A 44 -4.05 -2.19 -10.67
CA GLY A 44 -3.25 -1.75 -9.53
C GLY A 44 -3.71 -0.43 -8.92
N LEU A 45 -2.78 0.22 -8.22
CA LEU A 45 -3.00 1.43 -7.43
C LEU A 45 -2.23 2.61 -8.04
N LYS A 46 -2.93 3.73 -8.23
CA LYS A 46 -2.33 5.00 -8.65
C LYS A 46 -2.49 6.04 -7.54
N VAL A 47 -1.45 6.83 -7.34
CA VAL A 47 -1.41 7.96 -6.40
C VAL A 47 -1.27 9.24 -7.21
N TYR A 48 -2.26 10.11 -7.09
CA TYR A 48 -2.29 11.42 -7.73
C TYR A 48 -2.00 12.52 -6.71
N GLY A 49 -1.59 13.69 -7.20
CA GLY A 49 -1.50 14.91 -6.42
C GLY A 49 -2.86 15.35 -5.86
N ALA A 50 -2.83 16.43 -5.08
CA ALA A 50 -4.04 17.03 -4.52
C ALA A 50 -5.00 17.56 -5.60
N ASP A 51 -4.49 17.83 -6.80
CA ASP A 51 -5.25 18.23 -7.98
C ASP A 51 -6.07 17.07 -8.60
N GLY A 52 -5.77 15.81 -8.23
CA GLY A 52 -6.41 14.62 -8.79
C GLY A 52 -5.97 14.28 -10.21
N GLU A 53 -5.04 15.05 -10.79
CA GLU A 53 -4.61 14.96 -12.19
C GLU A 53 -3.13 14.58 -12.31
N THR A 54 -2.27 15.17 -11.48
CA THR A 54 -0.82 14.89 -11.52
C THR A 54 -0.53 13.50 -10.99
N LEU A 55 -0.12 12.56 -11.84
CA LEU A 55 0.29 11.22 -11.42
C LEU A 55 1.62 11.29 -10.67
N LEU A 56 1.63 10.85 -9.40
CA LEU A 56 2.82 10.82 -8.55
C LEU A 56 3.45 9.43 -8.50
N MET A 57 2.63 8.38 -8.38
CA MET A 57 3.09 6.99 -8.31
C MET A 57 2.05 6.05 -8.95
N ALA A 58 2.53 4.96 -9.53
CA ALA A 58 1.68 3.90 -10.06
C ALA A 58 2.31 2.53 -9.80
N HIS A 59 1.58 1.66 -9.09
CA HIS A 59 1.97 0.29 -8.85
C HIS A 59 1.00 -0.64 -9.52
N ALA A 60 1.49 -1.48 -10.44
CA ALA A 60 0.72 -2.60 -10.94
C ALA A 60 0.38 -3.54 -9.78
N LEU A 61 -0.81 -4.14 -9.78
CA LEU A 61 -1.29 -4.94 -8.64
C LEU A 61 -0.30 -6.06 -8.26
N ARG A 62 0.27 -6.74 -9.27
CA ARG A 62 1.30 -7.80 -9.11
C ARG A 62 2.60 -7.36 -8.41
N ARG A 63 2.85 -6.05 -8.31
CA ARG A 63 4.03 -5.49 -7.62
C ARG A 63 3.76 -5.21 -6.15
N ILE A 64 2.50 -5.17 -5.74
CA ILE A 64 2.09 -4.96 -4.35
C ILE A 64 2.00 -6.33 -3.69
N LEU A 65 2.69 -6.51 -2.56
CA LEU A 65 2.73 -7.78 -1.84
C LEU A 65 1.59 -7.87 -0.83
N TYR A 66 1.42 -6.83 -0.02
CA TYR A 66 0.35 -6.76 0.97
C TYR A 66 0.05 -5.30 1.34
N SER A 67 -1.03 -5.12 2.09
CA SER A 67 -1.33 -3.87 2.78
C SER A 67 -1.54 -4.11 4.26
N THR A 68 -1.29 -3.08 5.05
CA THR A 68 -1.52 -3.04 6.49
C THR A 68 -2.14 -1.70 6.88
N TRP A 69 -2.66 -1.64 8.10
CA TRP A 69 -3.36 -0.47 8.59
C TRP A 69 -3.36 -0.39 10.12
N SER A 70 -3.48 0.82 10.66
CA SER A 70 -3.67 1.09 12.10
C SER A 70 -4.85 2.04 12.28
N LEU A 71 -5.88 1.60 13.04
CA LEU A 71 -7.02 2.45 13.39
C LEU A 71 -6.65 3.58 14.36
N PRO A 72 -5.94 3.30 15.48
CA PRO A 72 -5.58 4.33 16.44
C PRO A 72 -4.77 5.46 15.79
N ASP A 73 -3.84 5.10 14.89
CA ASP A 73 -2.95 6.07 14.24
C ASP A 73 -3.51 6.60 12.90
N ARG A 74 -4.68 6.12 12.48
CA ARG A 74 -5.34 6.49 11.21
C ARG A 74 -4.43 6.31 10.00
N GLN A 75 -3.76 5.16 9.96
CA GLN A 75 -2.74 4.82 8.98
C GLN A 75 -3.20 3.73 8.02
N PHE A 76 -2.91 3.94 6.73
CA PHE A 76 -2.96 2.91 5.71
C PHE A 76 -1.58 2.82 5.07
N ALA A 77 -1.10 1.60 4.84
CA ALA A 77 0.16 1.36 4.14
C ALA A 77 0.08 0.16 3.22
N PHE A 78 0.93 0.15 2.19
CA PHE A 78 1.13 -1.03 1.36
C PHE A 78 2.61 -1.23 1.06
N VAL A 79 3.00 -2.50 0.94
CA VAL A 79 4.37 -2.89 0.61
C VAL A 79 4.42 -3.32 -0.84
N ALA A 80 5.32 -2.74 -1.61
CA ALA A 80 5.43 -2.99 -3.04
C ALA A 80 6.88 -2.93 -3.53
N ARG A 81 7.08 -3.52 -4.71
CA ARG A 81 8.29 -3.32 -5.52
C ARG A 81 8.15 -2.05 -6.36
N ASN A 82 9.06 -1.12 -6.20
CA ASN A 82 9.08 0.10 -7.01
C ASN A 82 9.41 -0.22 -8.49
N PRO A 83 8.84 0.55 -9.44
CA PRO A 83 9.30 0.50 -10.83
C PRO A 83 10.82 0.77 -10.91
N HIS A 84 11.52 0.02 -11.75
CA HIS A 84 12.98 0.14 -11.97
C HIS A 84 13.87 -0.22 -10.76
N SER A 85 13.32 -0.64 -9.62
CA SER A 85 14.10 -1.22 -8.52
C SER A 85 14.35 -2.72 -8.74
N PRO A 86 15.45 -3.27 -8.18
CA PRO A 86 15.69 -4.71 -8.17
C PRO A 86 14.50 -5.50 -7.58
N PRO A 87 14.20 -6.72 -8.07
CA PRO A 87 13.04 -7.50 -7.62
C PRO A 87 13.04 -7.89 -6.13
N SER A 88 14.21 -7.95 -5.49
CA SER A 88 14.35 -8.24 -4.06
C SER A 88 13.98 -7.05 -3.18
N ILE A 89 14.02 -5.83 -3.72
CA ILE A 89 13.85 -4.61 -2.93
C ILE A 89 12.37 -4.27 -2.79
N LEU A 90 11.95 -4.12 -1.53
CA LEU A 90 10.59 -3.75 -1.14
C LEU A 90 10.57 -2.37 -0.50
N PHE A 91 9.49 -1.65 -0.75
CA PHE A 91 9.21 -0.35 -0.14
C PHE A 91 7.84 -0.38 0.51
N CYS A 92 7.74 0.18 1.71
CA CYS A 92 6.48 0.47 2.36
C CYS A 92 6.08 1.92 2.06
N HIS A 93 4.85 2.12 1.59
CA HIS A 93 4.28 3.43 1.28
C HIS A 93 3.23 3.79 2.32
N LEU A 94 3.47 4.83 3.13
CA LEU A 94 2.64 5.20 4.29
C LEU A 94 1.71 6.39 4.02
N PHE A 95 0.46 6.25 4.42
CA PHE A 95 -0.58 7.27 4.36
C PHE A 95 -1.23 7.48 5.74
N VAL A 96 -1.40 8.74 6.14
CA VAL A 96 -1.94 9.17 7.45
C VAL A 96 -3.14 10.10 7.30
N GLY A 97 -3.86 10.35 8.39
CA GLY A 97 -4.87 11.41 8.48
C GLY A 97 -6.17 11.10 7.75
N LEU A 98 -6.45 9.81 7.54
CA LEU A 98 -7.70 9.33 6.97
C LEU A 98 -8.76 9.18 8.08
N PRO A 99 -10.06 9.33 7.80
CA PRO A 99 -11.10 8.86 8.71
C PRO A 99 -10.95 7.36 8.98
N GLY A 100 -11.28 6.89 10.19
CA GLY A 100 -11.05 5.49 10.59
C GLY A 100 -11.71 4.46 9.66
N GLU A 101 -12.96 4.69 9.26
CA GLU A 101 -13.69 3.84 8.32
C GLU A 101 -13.01 3.76 6.94
N VAL A 102 -12.37 4.85 6.50
CA VAL A 102 -11.68 4.92 5.22
C VAL A 102 -10.42 4.06 5.25
N VAL A 103 -9.66 4.09 6.34
CA VAL A 103 -8.43 3.29 6.49
C VAL A 103 -8.70 1.80 6.25
N GLN A 104 -9.69 1.24 6.95
CA GLN A 104 -10.08 -0.16 6.79
C GLN A 104 -10.61 -0.44 5.38
N THR A 105 -11.39 0.47 4.82
CA THR A 105 -11.92 0.35 3.46
C THR A 105 -10.80 0.24 2.42
N LEU A 106 -9.75 1.05 2.52
CA LEU A 106 -8.61 1.00 1.60
C LEU A 106 -7.86 -0.34 1.66
N HIS A 107 -7.63 -0.86 2.86
CA HIS A 107 -7.02 -2.18 3.07
C HIS A 107 -7.88 -3.29 2.45
N LEU A 108 -9.17 -3.33 2.78
CA LEU A 108 -10.09 -4.34 2.26
C LEU A 108 -10.26 -4.26 0.73
N LEU A 109 -10.25 -3.07 0.15
CA LEU A 109 -10.33 -2.88 -1.29
C LEU A 109 -9.14 -3.50 -2.01
N LEU A 110 -7.93 -3.37 -1.45
CA LEU A 110 -6.73 -3.98 -2.01
C LEU A 110 -6.75 -5.51 -1.86
N CYS A 111 -7.14 -6.02 -0.69
CA CYS A 111 -7.31 -7.46 -0.45
C CYS A 111 -8.30 -8.09 -1.44
N ARG A 112 -9.46 -7.45 -1.67
CA ARG A 112 -10.44 -7.89 -2.66
C ARG A 112 -9.90 -7.82 -4.09
N SER A 113 -9.11 -6.81 -4.41
CA SER A 113 -8.46 -6.69 -5.72
C SER A 113 -7.52 -7.87 -5.98
N PHE A 114 -6.74 -8.30 -4.98
CA PHE A 114 -5.90 -9.49 -5.09
C PHE A 114 -6.71 -10.75 -5.34
N GLN A 115 -7.78 -10.96 -4.56
CA GLN A 115 -8.66 -12.12 -4.71
C GLN A 115 -9.29 -12.17 -6.11
N LEU A 116 -9.86 -11.06 -6.58
CA LEU A 116 -10.46 -10.99 -7.91
C LEU A 116 -9.44 -11.22 -9.02
N CYS A 117 -8.26 -10.61 -8.94
CA CYS A 117 -7.21 -10.84 -9.94
C CYS A 117 -6.71 -12.29 -9.94
N TYR A 118 -6.64 -12.94 -8.79
CA TYR A 118 -6.30 -14.36 -8.72
C TYR A 118 -7.34 -15.22 -9.42
N LEU A 119 -8.63 -15.03 -9.12
CA LEU A 119 -9.74 -15.79 -9.72
C LEU A 119 -9.84 -15.55 -11.23
N LEU A 120 -9.60 -14.33 -11.71
CA LEU A 120 -9.57 -14.03 -13.14
C LEU A 120 -8.41 -14.71 -13.88
N ALA A 121 -7.28 -14.94 -13.21
CA ALA A 121 -6.12 -15.62 -13.78
C ALA A 121 -6.23 -17.15 -13.70
N HIS A 122 -7.08 -17.68 -12.82
CA HIS A 122 -7.29 -19.11 -12.58
C HIS A 122 -8.79 -19.42 -12.60
N PRO A 123 -9.46 -19.27 -13.76
CA PRO A 123 -10.87 -19.62 -13.86
C PRO A 123 -11.04 -21.12 -13.59
N GLU A 124 -12.14 -21.49 -12.93
CA GLU A 124 -12.52 -22.91 -12.81
C GLU A 124 -12.63 -23.52 -14.21
N GLU A 125 -12.03 -24.70 -14.40
CA GLU A 125 -12.29 -25.48 -15.61
C GLU A 125 -13.78 -25.85 -15.61
N GLN A 126 -14.53 -25.39 -16.62
CA GLN A 126 -15.90 -25.83 -16.82
C GLN A 126 -15.86 -27.31 -17.21
N ALA A 127 -16.25 -28.19 -16.28
CA ALA A 127 -16.43 -29.62 -16.52
C ALA A 127 -17.68 -29.90 -17.39
#